data_AF-A6IDE8-F1
#
_entry.id   AF-A6IDE8-F1
#
_cell.length_a   1.000
_cell.length_b   1.000
_cell.length_c   1.000
_cell.angle_alpha   90.00
_cell.angle_beta   90.00
_cell.angle_gamma   90.00
#
_symmetry.space_group_name_H-M   'P 1'
#
loop_
_entity.id
_entity.type
_entity.pdbx_description
1 polymer ?
#
loop_
_entity_poly.entity_id
_entity_poly.type
_entity_poly.pdbx_seq_one_letter_code
_entity_poly.pdbx_strand_id
1 'polypeptide(L)'
;MIFEDCGSMPSEPKERGEFNHERGERKVCRFKLDWLGNCSGLNDESYGYKEGKPCIIIKLNRVLGFKPKPPKNESLETYPLTMKYNPNVLPVQCTGKRDEDKDKVGNIEYFGMGGFYGFPLQYYPYYGKLLQPKYLQPLLAVQFTNLTLDTEIRIECKAYGENIGYSEKDRFQGRFDVKIEVKS
;
A
#
# COMPACT_ATOMS: atom_id res chain seq x y z
N MET A 1 -4.67 9.01 25.90
CA MET A 1 -4.23 7.84 25.10
C MET A 1 -3.64 8.35 23.79
N ILE A 2 -2.45 7.86 23.38
CA ILE A 2 -1.74 8.28 22.15
C ILE A 2 -2.39 7.70 20.89
N PHE A 3 -2.98 6.51 20.99
CA PHE A 3 -3.67 5.86 19.88
C PHE A 3 -5.16 6.22 19.86
N GLU A 4 -5.72 6.39 18.67
CA GLU A 4 -7.16 6.54 18.45
C GLU A 4 -7.68 5.63 17.34
N ASP A 5 -8.97 5.34 17.38
CA ASP A 5 -9.68 4.68 16.28
C ASP A 5 -10.02 5.73 15.21
N CYS A 6 -9.58 5.48 13.98
CA CYS A 6 -9.82 6.36 12.84
C CYS A 6 -10.89 5.80 11.88
N GLY A 7 -11.66 4.79 12.31
CA GLY A 7 -12.67 4.12 11.50
C GLY A 7 -12.11 2.94 10.72
N SER A 8 -12.99 2.22 10.01
CA SER A 8 -12.65 1.03 9.20
C SER A 8 -12.76 1.27 7.69
N MET A 9 -13.19 2.45 7.27
CA MET A 9 -13.31 2.87 5.86
C MET A 9 -12.41 4.09 5.59
N PRO A 10 -11.82 4.22 4.38
CA PRO A 10 -11.00 5.37 4.01
C PRO A 10 -11.77 6.69 4.12
N SER A 11 -11.12 7.68 4.72
CA SER A 11 -11.62 9.03 4.95
C SER A 11 -10.52 10.07 4.71
N GLU A 12 -10.92 11.33 4.75
CA GLU A 12 -10.04 12.48 4.51
C GLU A 12 -8.79 12.50 5.42
N PRO A 13 -7.70 13.16 4.98
CA PRO A 13 -6.50 13.35 5.81
C PRO A 13 -6.82 13.94 7.18
N LYS A 14 -6.14 13.44 8.22
CA LYS A 14 -6.35 13.91 9.60
C LYS A 14 -5.24 14.85 10.02
N GLU A 15 -5.51 16.14 9.86
CA GLU A 15 -4.64 17.20 10.38
C GLU A 15 -4.59 17.17 11.92
N ARG A 16 -3.38 17.28 12.47
CA ARG A 16 -3.11 17.33 13.92
C ARG A 16 -2.62 18.70 14.39
N GLY A 17 -2.78 19.74 13.56
CA GLY A 17 -2.30 21.10 13.82
C GLY A 17 -0.92 21.36 13.20
N GLU A 18 -0.20 22.33 13.75
CA GLU A 18 1.12 22.74 13.27
C GLU A 18 2.26 21.81 13.72
N PHE A 19 3.40 21.87 13.02
CA PHE A 19 4.62 21.11 13.31
C PHE A 19 5.44 21.74 14.43
N ASN A 20 4.79 22.01 15.56
CA ASN A 20 5.37 22.63 16.74
C ASN A 20 5.11 21.77 17.99
N HIS A 21 5.62 22.20 19.14
CA HIS A 21 5.46 21.48 20.41
C HIS A 21 4.22 21.91 21.20
N GLU A 22 3.46 22.90 20.74
CA GLU A 22 2.40 23.56 21.53
C GLU A 22 1.29 22.59 21.97
N ARG A 23 0.95 21.60 21.13
CA ARG A 23 -0.07 20.59 21.47
C ARG A 23 0.52 19.25 21.91
N GLY A 24 1.83 19.19 22.16
CA GLY A 24 2.54 17.97 22.56
C GLY A 24 2.50 16.86 21.50
N GLU A 25 2.51 15.60 21.99
CA GLU A 25 2.41 14.41 21.15
C GLU A 25 1.06 14.33 20.42
N ARG A 26 1.10 14.04 19.13
CA ARG A 26 -0.09 13.94 18.29
C ARG A 26 -0.63 12.52 18.32
N LYS A 27 -1.96 12.41 18.28
CA LYS A 27 -2.63 11.12 18.20
C LYS A 27 -2.23 10.35 16.95
N VAL A 28 -2.23 9.02 17.08
CA VAL A 28 -1.88 8.06 16.02
C VAL A 28 -3.11 7.20 15.70
N CYS A 29 -3.46 7.11 14.42
CA CYS A 29 -4.48 6.17 13.97
C CYS A 29 -4.02 4.74 14.15
N ARG A 30 -4.85 3.90 14.76
CA ARG A 30 -4.60 2.45 14.83
C ARG A 30 -4.80 1.81 13.46
N PHE A 31 -3.86 0.95 13.07
CA PHE A 31 -3.99 0.08 11.91
C PHE A 31 -4.26 -1.35 12.38
N LYS A 32 -5.33 -1.99 11.89
CA LYS A 32 -5.69 -3.37 12.27
C LYS A 32 -5.10 -4.36 11.27
N LEU A 33 -4.47 -5.43 11.77
CA LEU A 33 -3.88 -6.47 10.92
C LEU A 33 -4.94 -7.19 10.08
N ASP A 34 -6.16 -7.33 10.60
CA ASP A 34 -7.31 -7.95 9.91
C ASP A 34 -7.60 -7.32 8.54
N TRP A 35 -7.25 -6.04 8.33
CA TRP A 35 -7.42 -5.37 7.04
C TRP A 35 -6.48 -5.90 5.95
N LEU A 36 -5.43 -6.64 6.32
CA LEU A 36 -4.53 -7.32 5.39
C LEU A 36 -5.05 -8.70 4.96
N GLY A 37 -6.28 -9.07 5.36
CA GLY A 37 -6.98 -10.26 4.89
C GLY A 37 -6.16 -11.54 5.11
N ASN A 38 -6.04 -12.35 4.07
CA ASN A 38 -5.28 -13.61 4.09
C ASN A 38 -3.79 -13.41 4.40
N CYS A 39 -3.26 -12.21 4.12
CA CYS A 39 -1.87 -11.86 4.36
C CYS A 39 -1.62 -11.25 5.75
N SER A 40 -2.61 -11.27 6.65
CA SER A 40 -2.50 -10.69 8.00
C SER A 40 -1.56 -11.45 8.93
N GLY A 41 -1.31 -12.74 8.66
CA GLY A 41 -0.58 -13.63 9.57
C GLY A 41 -1.43 -14.13 10.75
N LEU A 42 -2.73 -13.82 10.79
CA LEU A 42 -3.62 -14.23 11.88
C LEU A 42 -4.13 -15.67 11.73
N ASN A 43 -4.42 -16.07 10.50
CA ASN A 43 -4.91 -17.42 10.18
C ASN A 43 -3.82 -18.30 9.55
N ASP A 44 -2.94 -17.70 8.75
CA ASP A 44 -1.80 -18.37 8.12
C ASP A 44 -0.50 -17.61 8.42
N GLU A 45 0.33 -18.18 9.29
CA GLU A 45 1.64 -17.63 9.65
C GLU A 45 2.67 -17.75 8.51
N SER A 46 2.38 -18.53 7.47
CA SER A 46 3.26 -18.66 6.30
C SER A 46 3.01 -17.61 5.23
N TYR A 47 2.00 -16.74 5.38
CA TYR A 47 1.70 -15.65 4.45
C TYR A 47 1.53 -16.15 3.00
N GLY A 48 0.92 -17.31 2.82
CA GLY A 48 0.69 -17.98 1.53
C GLY A 48 1.93 -18.61 0.89
N TYR A 49 3.13 -18.48 1.49
CA TYR A 49 4.37 -19.04 0.91
C TYR A 49 4.36 -20.56 0.90
N LYS A 50 3.76 -21.23 1.89
CA LYS A 50 3.64 -22.70 1.91
C LYS A 50 2.77 -23.25 0.78
N GLU A 51 1.79 -22.48 0.32
CA GLU A 51 0.89 -22.87 -0.78
C GLU A 51 1.38 -22.44 -2.16
N GLY A 52 2.57 -21.82 -2.25
CA GLY A 52 3.06 -21.22 -3.50
C GLY A 52 2.30 -19.97 -3.94
N LYS A 53 1.55 -19.33 -3.01
CA LYS A 53 0.76 -18.11 -3.25
C LYS A 53 1.25 -16.96 -2.38
N PRO A 54 2.48 -16.46 -2.61
CA PRO A 54 3.14 -15.57 -1.68
C PRO A 54 2.40 -14.24 -1.51
N CYS A 55 2.32 -13.78 -0.26
CA CYS A 55 1.92 -12.43 0.08
C CYS A 55 3.13 -11.49 0.17
N ILE A 56 2.96 -10.27 -0.32
CA ILE A 56 3.90 -9.16 -0.15
C ILE A 56 3.16 -7.99 0.50
N ILE A 57 3.80 -7.39 1.52
CA ILE A 57 3.30 -6.19 2.18
C ILE A 57 3.98 -4.96 1.60
N ILE A 58 3.17 -4.05 1.05
CA ILE A 58 3.59 -2.78 0.49
C ILE A 58 3.41 -1.69 1.54
N LYS A 59 4.42 -0.84 1.67
CA LYS A 59 4.38 0.37 2.52
C LYS A 59 4.86 1.59 1.72
N LEU A 60 4.29 2.75 2.03
CA LEU A 60 4.80 4.03 1.56
C LEU A 60 5.88 4.59 2.49
N ASN A 61 6.89 5.26 1.94
CA ASN A 61 7.90 5.95 2.74
C ASN A 61 7.27 7.07 3.59
N ARG A 62 7.70 7.20 4.84
CA ARG A 62 7.22 8.24 5.76
C ARG A 62 7.95 9.55 5.47
N VAL A 63 7.25 10.50 4.85
CA VAL A 63 7.75 11.85 4.60
C VAL A 63 6.99 12.83 5.49
N LEU A 64 7.71 13.65 6.25
CA LEU A 64 7.14 14.63 7.18
C LEU A 64 6.29 15.64 6.40
N GLY A 65 5.05 15.86 6.84
CA GLY A 65 4.13 16.81 6.22
C GLY A 65 3.58 16.39 4.85
N PHE A 66 3.96 15.22 4.34
CA PHE A 66 3.48 14.75 3.05
C PHE A 66 2.00 14.38 3.10
N LYS A 67 1.25 14.87 2.12
CA LYS A 67 -0.18 14.60 1.92
C LYS A 67 -0.36 13.95 0.55
N PRO A 68 -0.62 12.64 0.46
CA PRO A 68 -0.86 11.99 -0.82
C PRO A 68 -2.03 12.64 -1.55
N LYS A 69 -1.90 12.82 -2.87
CA LYS A 69 -2.96 13.31 -3.74
C LYS A 69 -3.32 12.19 -4.73
N PRO A 70 -4.41 11.43 -4.49
CA PRO A 70 -4.89 10.42 -5.41
C PRO A 70 -5.14 11.00 -6.81
N PRO A 71 -5.07 10.18 -7.87
CA PRO A 71 -5.35 10.64 -9.23
C PRO A 71 -6.81 11.10 -9.33
N LYS A 72 -7.05 12.12 -10.17
CA LYS A 72 -8.41 12.57 -10.48
C LYS A 72 -9.14 11.55 -11.36
N ASN A 73 -10.47 11.55 -11.30
CA ASN A 73 -11.32 10.66 -12.10
C ASN A 73 -11.01 10.66 -13.61
N GLU A 74 -10.51 11.77 -14.15
CA GLU A 74 -10.20 11.91 -15.58
C GLU A 74 -8.87 11.22 -15.98
N SER A 75 -8.00 10.92 -15.01
CA SER A 75 -6.72 10.21 -15.23
C SER A 75 -6.87 8.69 -15.16
N LEU A 76 -8.11 8.18 -15.14
CA LEU A 76 -8.41 6.75 -15.04
C LEU A 76 -8.01 5.92 -16.26
N GLU A 77 -7.61 6.53 -17.39
CA GLU A 77 -7.12 5.77 -18.55
C GLU A 77 -5.86 4.93 -18.24
N THR A 78 -5.12 5.29 -17.19
CA THR A 78 -3.97 4.52 -16.68
C THR A 78 -4.32 3.59 -15.49
N TYR A 79 -5.59 3.59 -15.06
CA TYR A 79 -6.09 2.86 -13.91
C TYR A 79 -6.98 1.70 -14.37
N PRO A 80 -6.79 0.46 -13.88
CA PRO A 80 -7.66 -0.65 -14.26
C PRO A 80 -9.07 -0.41 -13.73
N LEU A 81 -10.06 -0.51 -14.62
CA LEU A 81 -11.49 -0.44 -14.32
C LEU A 81 -11.96 -1.43 -13.22
N THR A 82 -11.12 -2.40 -12.84
CA THR A 82 -11.39 -3.42 -11.83
C THR A 82 -11.26 -2.92 -10.40
N MET A 83 -10.68 -1.75 -10.17
CA MET A 83 -10.51 -1.19 -8.84
C MET A 83 -11.61 -0.16 -8.50
N LYS A 84 -12.17 -0.25 -7.29
CA LYS A 84 -13.17 0.71 -6.80
C LYS A 84 -12.49 2.05 -6.52
N TYR A 85 -12.75 3.05 -7.37
CA TYR A 85 -12.26 4.40 -7.15
C TYR A 85 -12.70 4.95 -5.79
N ASN A 86 -11.78 5.56 -5.06
CA ASN A 86 -12.06 6.27 -3.82
C ASN A 86 -11.13 7.49 -3.69
N PRO A 87 -11.68 8.71 -3.54
CA PRO A 87 -10.87 9.93 -3.46
C PRO A 87 -9.98 9.99 -2.21
N ASN A 88 -10.24 9.14 -1.21
CA ASN A 88 -9.51 9.06 0.05
C ASN A 88 -8.52 7.89 0.10
N VAL A 89 -8.18 7.31 -1.05
CA VAL A 89 -7.19 6.23 -1.16
C VAL A 89 -6.14 6.59 -2.21
N LEU A 90 -4.86 6.48 -1.85
CA LEU A 90 -3.77 6.51 -2.84
C LEU A 90 -3.61 5.11 -3.43
N PRO A 91 -4.04 4.86 -4.68
CA PRO A 91 -4.07 3.53 -5.26
C PRO A 91 -2.68 2.97 -5.55
N VAL A 92 -2.57 1.64 -5.48
CA VAL A 92 -1.38 0.87 -5.87
C VAL A 92 -1.81 -0.27 -6.78
N GLN A 93 -1.07 -0.49 -7.86
CA GLN A 93 -1.27 -1.61 -8.77
C GLN A 93 0.04 -2.34 -9.03
N CYS A 94 -0.03 -3.67 -9.00
CA CYS A 94 1.02 -4.59 -9.40
C CYS A 94 0.73 -5.20 -10.77
N THR A 95 1.78 -5.41 -11.56
CA THR A 95 1.72 -6.07 -12.87
C THR A 95 3.07 -6.73 -13.20
N GLY A 96 3.09 -7.62 -14.19
CA GLY A 96 4.33 -8.13 -14.77
C GLY A 96 5.16 -6.97 -15.35
N LYS A 97 6.44 -6.91 -14.98
CA LYS A 97 7.31 -5.79 -15.34
C LYS A 97 7.58 -5.71 -16.84
N ARG A 98 7.77 -6.86 -17.48
CA ARG A 98 7.97 -6.98 -18.93
C ARG A 98 6.78 -7.71 -19.54
N ASP A 99 6.63 -7.62 -20.86
CA ASP A 99 5.54 -8.32 -21.55
C ASP A 99 5.61 -9.85 -21.34
N GLU A 100 6.82 -10.41 -21.29
CA GLU A 100 7.07 -11.83 -20.96
C GLU A 100 6.68 -12.23 -19.51
N ASP A 101 6.61 -11.26 -18.58
CA ASP A 101 6.23 -11.49 -17.19
C ASP A 101 4.72 -11.39 -17.00
N LYS A 102 4.02 -10.58 -17.82
CA LYS A 102 2.58 -10.30 -17.66
C LYS A 102 1.74 -11.58 -17.77
N ASP A 103 2.04 -12.43 -18.74
CA ASP A 103 1.30 -13.67 -18.95
C ASP A 103 1.61 -14.73 -17.88
N LYS A 104 2.71 -14.56 -17.12
CA LYS A 104 3.11 -15.47 -16.04
C LYS A 104 2.50 -15.11 -14.69
N VAL A 105 1.98 -13.89 -14.56
CA VAL A 105 1.26 -13.41 -13.39
C VAL A 105 -0.23 -13.50 -13.69
N GLY A 106 -0.89 -14.50 -13.11
CA GLY A 106 -2.34 -14.63 -13.18
C GLY A 106 -3.04 -13.68 -12.21
N ASN A 107 -3.93 -14.22 -11.39
CA ASN A 107 -4.73 -13.41 -10.48
C ASN A 107 -3.88 -12.81 -9.36
N ILE A 108 -4.09 -11.50 -9.13
CA ILE A 108 -3.51 -10.74 -8.03
C ILE A 108 -4.63 -10.26 -7.14
N GLU A 109 -4.58 -10.61 -5.86
CA GLU A 109 -5.53 -10.16 -4.84
C GLU A 109 -4.89 -9.08 -3.97
N TYR A 110 -5.68 -8.08 -3.58
CA TYR A 110 -5.22 -6.95 -2.78
C TYR A 110 -6.05 -6.87 -1.51
N PHE A 111 -5.38 -6.72 -0.37
CA PHE A 111 -6.02 -6.58 0.93
C PHE A 111 -5.56 -5.29 1.61
N GLY A 112 -6.47 -4.34 1.71
CA GLY A 112 -6.28 -3.05 2.35
C GLY A 112 -7.49 -2.62 3.14
N MET A 113 -7.33 -1.51 3.88
CA MET A 113 -8.40 -0.94 4.70
C MET A 113 -9.67 -0.66 3.87
N GLY A 114 -10.81 -1.18 4.33
CA GLY A 114 -12.09 -1.04 3.63
C GLY A 114 -12.19 -1.83 2.30
N GLY A 115 -11.24 -2.74 2.03
CA GLY A 115 -11.17 -3.50 0.78
C GLY A 115 -10.64 -2.71 -0.42
N PHE A 116 -9.99 -1.57 -0.19
CA PHE A 116 -9.42 -0.74 -1.25
C PHE A 116 -7.94 -1.06 -1.50
N TYR A 117 -7.51 -0.91 -2.76
CA TYR A 117 -6.18 -1.31 -3.21
C TYR A 117 -5.20 -0.15 -3.09
N GLY A 118 -4.91 0.28 -1.88
CA GLY A 118 -4.07 1.45 -1.67
C GLY A 118 -3.97 1.92 -0.23
N PHE A 119 -3.43 3.13 -0.08
CA PHE A 119 -3.18 3.74 1.22
C PHE A 119 -4.28 4.75 1.59
N PRO A 120 -5.02 4.55 2.70
CA PRO A 120 -6.05 5.49 3.17
C PRO A 120 -5.44 6.82 3.62
N LEU A 121 -6.02 7.93 3.17
CA LEU A 121 -5.51 9.28 3.34
C LEU A 121 -5.53 9.78 4.80
N GLN A 122 -6.47 9.31 5.62
CA GLN A 122 -6.61 9.63 7.05
C GLN A 122 -5.39 9.38 7.94
N TYR A 123 -4.38 8.64 7.45
CA TYR A 123 -3.11 8.44 8.15
C TYR A 123 -2.11 9.59 7.93
N TYR A 124 -2.38 10.45 6.95
CA TYR A 124 -1.53 11.57 6.56
C TYR A 124 -2.10 12.91 7.07
N PRO A 125 -1.24 13.93 7.27
CA PRO A 125 0.21 13.90 7.14
C PRO A 125 0.93 13.24 8.34
N TYR A 126 2.17 12.80 8.11
CA TYR A 126 3.06 12.35 9.18
C TYR A 126 3.74 13.53 9.87
N TYR A 127 3.72 13.57 11.20
CA TYR A 127 4.25 14.67 12.02
C TYR A 127 5.69 14.48 12.51
N GLY A 128 6.37 13.42 12.06
CA GLY A 128 7.74 13.13 12.48
C GLY A 128 7.81 12.31 13.78
N LYS A 129 8.98 11.71 14.02
CA LYS A 129 9.19 10.77 15.15
C LYS A 129 9.05 11.46 16.50
N LEU A 130 9.38 12.75 16.57
CA LEU A 130 9.30 13.53 17.79
C LEU A 130 7.84 13.77 18.21
N LEU A 131 6.95 14.12 17.26
CA LEU A 131 5.56 14.44 17.55
C LEU A 131 4.65 13.20 17.49
N GLN A 132 5.04 12.14 16.77
CA GLN A 132 4.33 10.87 16.69
C GLN A 132 5.30 9.68 16.84
N PRO A 133 5.86 9.44 18.03
CA PRO A 133 6.88 8.41 18.25
C PRO A 133 6.39 6.99 17.96
N LYS A 134 5.08 6.76 18.08
CA LYS A 134 4.42 5.47 17.85
C LYS A 134 3.57 5.45 16.58
N TYR A 135 3.87 6.31 15.61
CA TYR A 135 3.11 6.37 14.35
C TYR A 135 3.06 5.01 13.63
N LEU A 136 1.85 4.57 13.32
CA LEU A 136 1.58 3.38 12.53
C LEU A 136 1.16 3.83 11.13
N GLN A 137 2.03 3.59 10.15
CA GLN A 137 1.71 3.88 8.76
C GLN A 137 0.74 2.84 8.18
N PRO A 138 -0.10 3.22 7.20
CA PRO A 138 -0.97 2.26 6.56
C PRO A 138 -0.14 1.25 5.74
N LEU A 139 -0.64 0.04 5.67
CA LEU A 139 -0.07 -1.07 4.90
C LEU A 139 -1.10 -1.54 3.87
N LEU A 140 -0.60 -2.15 2.80
CA LEU A 140 -1.38 -2.83 1.78
C LEU A 140 -0.75 -4.21 1.56
N ALA A 141 -1.54 -5.27 1.60
CA ALA A 141 -1.07 -6.60 1.21
C ALA A 141 -1.48 -6.91 -0.23
N VAL A 142 -0.60 -7.64 -0.91
CA VAL A 142 -0.83 -8.15 -2.26
C VAL A 142 -0.47 -9.63 -2.27
N GLN A 143 -1.42 -10.47 -2.67
CA GLN A 143 -1.23 -11.91 -2.79
C GLN A 143 -1.27 -12.30 -4.26
N PHE A 144 -0.25 -13.05 -4.68
CA PHE A 144 -0.19 -13.60 -6.02
C PHE A 144 -0.74 -15.02 -5.98
N THR A 145 -2.00 -15.20 -6.37
CA THR A 145 -2.73 -16.48 -6.19
C THR A 145 -2.51 -17.46 -7.34
N ASN A 146 -2.01 -16.97 -8.47
CA ASN A 146 -1.67 -17.78 -9.63
C ASN A 146 -0.37 -17.24 -10.26
N LEU A 147 0.74 -17.94 -10.01
CA LEU A 147 2.04 -17.68 -10.61
C LEU A 147 2.49 -18.93 -11.39
N THR A 148 3.14 -18.71 -12.52
CA THR A 148 3.81 -19.80 -13.25
C THR A 148 4.95 -20.36 -12.38
N LEU A 149 4.98 -21.68 -12.19
CA LEU A 149 6.02 -22.37 -11.40
C LEU A 149 7.34 -22.45 -12.17
N ASP A 150 8.43 -22.66 -11.43
CA ASP A 150 9.78 -22.95 -11.94
C ASP A 150 10.33 -21.90 -12.92
N THR A 151 9.88 -20.64 -12.77
CA THR A 151 10.35 -19.50 -13.58
C THR A 151 10.50 -18.25 -12.72
N GLU A 152 11.57 -17.48 -12.95
CA GLU A 152 11.73 -16.16 -12.34
C GLU A 152 10.77 -15.18 -13.03
N ILE A 153 9.85 -14.59 -12.25
CA ILE A 153 8.88 -13.60 -12.70
C ILE A 153 9.23 -12.26 -12.09
N ARG A 154 9.28 -11.20 -12.90
CA ARG A 154 9.51 -9.83 -12.44
C ARG A 154 8.20 -9.08 -12.33
N ILE A 155 7.93 -8.56 -11.15
CA ILE A 155 6.69 -7.84 -10.84
C ILE A 155 7.05 -6.40 -10.49
N GLU A 156 6.33 -5.46 -11.08
CA GLU A 156 6.41 -4.03 -10.74
C GLU A 156 5.10 -3.61 -10.10
N CYS A 157 5.19 -2.97 -8.94
CA CYS A 157 4.04 -2.36 -8.27
C CYS A 157 4.22 -0.85 -8.19
N LYS A 158 3.24 -0.10 -8.67
CA LYS A 158 3.23 1.36 -8.80
C LYS A 158 2.16 1.99 -7.93
N ALA A 159 2.50 3.04 -7.20
CA ALA A 159 1.53 3.90 -6.52
C ALA A 159 1.19 5.08 -7.41
N TYR A 160 -0.10 5.33 -7.66
CA TYR A 160 -0.54 6.39 -8.57
C TYR A 160 -1.06 7.58 -7.77
N GLY A 161 -0.60 8.78 -8.11
CA GLY A 161 -1.06 10.02 -7.52
C GLY A 161 -0.40 11.24 -8.15
N GLU A 162 -1.04 12.40 -8.04
CA GLU A 162 -0.56 13.66 -8.63
C GLU A 162 0.81 14.08 -8.11
N ASN A 163 1.14 13.69 -6.87
CA ASN A 163 2.40 14.01 -6.20
C ASN A 163 3.26 12.79 -5.93
N ILE A 164 3.08 11.71 -6.71
CA ILE A 164 3.96 10.54 -6.71
C ILE A 164 4.86 10.61 -7.94
N GLY A 165 6.14 10.91 -7.71
CA GLY A 165 7.15 10.92 -8.77
C GLY A 165 7.74 9.53 -9.01
N TYR A 166 8.29 9.33 -10.21
CA TYR A 166 9.03 8.13 -10.59
C TYR A 166 10.41 8.50 -11.12
N SER A 167 11.36 7.59 -10.97
CA SER A 167 12.73 7.75 -11.47
C SER A 167 13.22 6.48 -12.15
N GLU A 168 13.99 6.65 -13.22
CA GLU A 168 14.71 5.56 -13.87
C GLU A 168 16.00 5.21 -13.12
N LYS A 169 16.57 6.17 -12.38
CA LYS A 169 17.75 5.94 -11.53
C LYS A 169 17.37 5.28 -10.21
N ASP A 170 16.30 5.77 -9.58
CA ASP A 170 15.77 5.22 -8.34
C ASP A 170 14.52 4.38 -8.62
N ARG A 171 14.71 3.06 -8.71
CA ARG A 171 13.64 2.08 -8.96
C ARG A 171 12.68 1.89 -7.77
N PHE A 172 12.91 2.58 -6.65
CA PHE A 172 12.04 2.58 -5.48
C PHE A 172 11.26 3.89 -5.30
N GLN A 173 11.43 4.85 -6.20
CA GLN A 173 10.67 6.11 -6.18
C GLN A 173 9.30 5.90 -6.84
N GLY A 174 8.23 5.91 -6.04
CA GLY A 174 6.83 5.78 -6.50
C GLY A 174 6.42 4.38 -6.97
N ARG A 175 7.39 3.48 -7.14
CA ARG A 175 7.22 2.08 -7.53
C ARG A 175 8.17 1.17 -6.76
N PHE A 176 7.96 -0.13 -6.82
CA PHE A 176 8.98 -1.10 -6.45
C PHE A 176 8.95 -2.29 -7.41
N ASP A 177 10.10 -2.92 -7.58
CA ASP A 177 10.27 -4.14 -8.35
C ASP A 177 10.57 -5.31 -7.41
N VAL A 178 9.96 -6.46 -7.65
CA VAL A 178 10.26 -7.72 -6.97
C VAL A 178 10.44 -8.84 -7.98
N LYS A 179 11.27 -9.81 -7.64
CA LYS A 179 11.44 -11.05 -8.40
C LYS A 179 10.92 -12.20 -7.56
N ILE A 180 10.03 -13.00 -8.14
CA ILE A 180 9.43 -14.15 -7.46
C ILE A 180 9.67 -15.38 -8.32
N GLU A 181 10.11 -16.45 -7.68
CA GLU A 181 10.21 -17.79 -8.28
C GLU A 181 9.58 -18.75 -7.27
N VAL A 182 8.54 -19.48 -7.70
CA VAL A 182 7.91 -20.53 -6.91
C VAL A 182 8.36 -21.86 -7.51
N LYS A 183 9.11 -22.65 -6.73
CA LYS A 183 9.59 -23.96 -7.16
C LYS A 183 8.60 -25.05 -6.81
N SER A 184 8.41 -25.98 -7.74
CA SER A 184 7.62 -27.20 -7.56
C SER A 184 8.28 -28.17 -6.59
#